data_AF-A0A8T3Z841-F1
#
_entry.id   AF-A0A8T3Z841-F1
#
_cell.length_a   1.000
_cell.length_b   1.000
_cell.length_c   1.000
_cell.angle_alpha   90.00
_cell.angle_beta   90.00
_cell.angle_gamma   90.00
#
_symmetry.space_group_name_H-M   'P 1'
#
loop_
_entity.id
_entity.type
_entity.pdbx_description
1 polymer ?
#
loop_
_entity_poly.entity_id
_entity_poly.type
_entity_poly.pdbx_seq_one_letter_code
_entity_poly.pdbx_strand_id
1 'polypeptide(L)'
;TKDEVMVALRDKIPVEQIYHDLGIKLDKPEKKPADKTPDKVKLLKGILKDVEGSGNAEILDDSLNILKEVKVESLYDEIKALQNEGAYAVVFDGVVSQRLIDIAKEKGLKQIVAVRMSEVVKKPSPLKIITR
;
A
#
# COMPACT_ATOMS: atom_id res chain seq x y z
N THR A 1 -33.92 42.73 40.11
CA THR A 1 -33.59 43.09 38.72
C THR A 1 -32.38 42.27 38.34
N LYS A 2 -32.63 41.11 37.73
CA LYS A 2 -31.68 40.01 37.51
C LYS A 2 -31.94 39.45 36.11
N ASP A 3 -31.69 40.30 35.13
CA ASP A 3 -31.57 39.93 33.72
C ASP A 3 -30.14 40.30 33.32
N GLU A 4 -29.57 39.56 32.37
CA GLU A 4 -28.16 39.63 31.95
C GLU A 4 -27.24 38.94 33.00
N VAL A 5 -27.00 37.63 32.98
CA VAL A 5 -26.06 36.96 32.05
C VAL A 5 -26.49 35.50 31.81
N MET A 6 -27.77 35.26 31.53
CA MET A 6 -28.29 33.98 31.06
C MET A 6 -28.17 33.88 29.52
N VAL A 7 -26.98 34.11 28.96
CA VAL A 7 -26.70 33.99 27.51
C VAL A 7 -25.27 33.45 27.26
N ALA A 8 -24.95 32.30 27.84
CA ALA A 8 -23.84 31.48 27.36
C ALA A 8 -24.21 29.99 27.43
N LEU A 9 -25.43 29.68 27.00
CA LEU A 9 -25.73 28.36 26.46
C LEU A 9 -25.00 28.24 25.13
N ARG A 10 -24.39 27.07 24.90
CA ARG A 10 -23.95 26.59 23.58
C ARG A 10 -22.87 27.45 22.94
N ASP A 11 -21.64 27.05 23.17
CA ASP A 11 -20.96 26.49 22.00
C ASP A 11 -20.13 25.29 22.43
N LYS A 12 -20.53 24.15 21.88
CA LYS A 12 -19.83 22.88 21.99
C LYS A 12 -18.70 22.98 20.97
N ILE A 13 -17.68 23.80 21.29
CA ILE A 13 -16.58 24.06 20.37
C ILE A 13 -15.86 22.72 20.16
N PRO A 14 -15.88 22.16 18.94
CA PRO A 14 -15.28 20.88 18.65
C PRO A 14 -13.75 21.00 18.81
N VAL A 15 -13.16 19.95 19.38
CA VAL A 15 -11.71 19.80 19.65
C VAL A 15 -10.86 19.91 18.36
N GLU A 16 -11.49 19.90 17.19
CA GLU A 16 -10.87 19.99 15.87
C GLU A 16 -10.10 21.29 15.55
N GLN A 17 -10.34 22.40 16.28
CA GLN A 17 -9.65 23.67 15.99
C GLN A 17 -8.32 23.88 16.72
N ILE A 18 -7.90 22.97 17.60
CA ILE A 18 -6.63 23.11 18.35
C ILE A 18 -5.41 22.72 17.49
N TYR A 19 -5.62 22.13 16.31
CA TYR A 19 -4.54 21.55 15.50
C TYR A 19 -3.78 22.56 14.61
N HIS A 20 -4.18 23.82 14.51
CA HIS A 20 -3.56 24.76 13.56
C HIS A 20 -2.42 25.63 14.15
N ASP A 21 -2.14 25.56 15.46
CA ASP A 21 -1.14 26.43 16.09
C ASP A 21 0.21 25.73 16.39
N LEU A 22 0.24 24.40 16.36
CA LEU A 22 1.45 23.60 16.62
C LEU A 22 2.03 23.09 15.29
N GLY A 23 2.89 23.91 14.66
CA GLY A 23 3.62 23.60 13.43
C GLY A 23 4.56 22.39 13.55
N ILE A 24 3.99 21.18 13.64
CA ILE A 24 4.70 19.91 13.56
C ILE A 24 4.16 19.15 12.34
N LYS A 25 5.08 18.89 11.42
CA LYS A 25 4.87 18.25 10.12
C LYS A 25 4.26 16.86 10.32
N LEU A 26 3.17 16.59 9.60
CA LEU A 26 2.57 15.27 9.46
C LEU A 26 3.46 14.38 8.58
N ASP A 27 4.55 13.88 9.14
CA ASP A 27 5.39 12.82 8.56
C ASP A 27 4.96 11.45 9.11
N LYS A 28 3.77 10.98 8.71
CA LYS A 28 3.40 9.57 8.48
C LYS A 28 1.90 9.45 8.28
N PRO A 29 1.41 9.04 7.11
CA PRO A 29 0.06 8.54 7.02
C PRO A 29 0.02 7.13 7.62
N GLU A 30 -0.21 7.05 8.94
CA GLU A 30 -0.79 5.85 9.54
C GLU A 30 -2.25 5.76 9.10
N LYS A 31 -2.59 4.81 8.22
CA LYS A 31 -3.97 4.36 8.03
C LYS A 31 -4.07 2.84 7.93
N LYS A 32 -4.20 2.20 9.09
CA LYS A 32 -4.96 0.94 9.25
C LYS A 32 -6.47 1.24 9.24
N PRO A 33 -7.36 0.24 9.28
CA PRO A 33 -7.58 -0.84 8.33
C PRO A 33 -9.03 -0.74 7.79
N ALA A 34 -9.29 -1.03 6.51
CA ALA A 34 -10.67 -1.11 6.03
C ALA A 34 -10.84 -2.21 4.98
N ASP A 35 -11.43 -3.29 5.45
CA ASP A 35 -12.11 -4.30 4.65
C ASP A 35 -13.20 -3.61 3.80
N LYS A 36 -12.94 -3.46 2.49
CA LYS A 36 -13.91 -3.59 1.38
C LYS A 36 -13.16 -3.48 0.05
N THR A 37 -13.55 -4.32 -0.88
CA THR A 37 -12.72 -4.86 -1.98
C THR A 37 -12.43 -3.96 -3.21
N PRO A 38 -12.84 -2.66 -3.32
CA PRO A 38 -12.37 -1.81 -4.42
C PRO A 38 -11.20 -0.86 -4.07
N ASP A 39 -10.99 -0.53 -2.79
CA ASP A 39 -9.97 0.45 -2.39
C ASP A 39 -8.56 -0.12 -2.43
N LYS A 40 -8.41 -1.42 -2.11
CA LYS A 40 -7.11 -2.12 -2.16
C LYS A 40 -6.44 -2.04 -3.53
N VAL A 41 -7.21 -2.22 -4.61
CA VAL A 41 -6.68 -2.14 -5.98
C VAL A 41 -6.32 -0.71 -6.37
N LYS A 42 -7.06 0.29 -5.87
CA LYS A 42 -6.74 1.71 -6.10
C LYS A 42 -5.45 2.11 -5.39
N LEU A 43 -5.27 1.67 -4.14
CA LEU A 43 -4.03 1.87 -3.37
C LEU A 43 -2.85 1.28 -4.11
N LEU A 44 -2.93 0.00 -4.51
CA LEU A 44 -1.89 -0.67 -5.29
C LEU A 44 -1.57 0.03 -6.61
N LYS A 45 -2.59 0.59 -7.30
CA LYS A 45 -2.38 1.41 -8.51
C LYS A 45 -1.76 2.78 -8.20
N GLY A 46 -2.03 3.36 -7.03
CA GLY A 46 -1.37 4.58 -6.56
C GLY A 46 0.10 4.33 -6.34
N ILE A 47 0.41 3.32 -5.51
CA ILE A 47 1.75 2.84 -5.23
C ILE A 47 2.51 2.51 -6.53
N LEU A 48 1.85 1.82 -7.47
CA LEU A 48 2.43 1.55 -8.79
C LEU A 48 2.85 2.83 -9.52
N LYS A 49 2.05 3.91 -9.47
CA LYS A 49 2.42 5.19 -10.08
C LYS A 49 3.57 5.87 -9.37
N ASP A 50 3.69 5.71 -8.06
CA ASP A 50 4.79 6.28 -7.28
C ASP A 50 6.12 5.56 -7.60
N VAL A 51 6.09 4.23 -7.78
CA VAL A 51 7.28 3.47 -8.18
C VAL A 51 7.53 3.48 -9.70
N GLU A 52 6.53 3.79 -10.53
CA GLU A 52 6.65 3.87 -11.99
C GLU A 52 7.70 4.92 -12.39
N GLY A 53 8.71 4.50 -13.15
CA GLY A 53 9.84 5.33 -13.58
C GLY A 53 11.03 5.35 -12.62
N SER A 54 10.89 4.82 -11.40
CA SER A 54 11.99 4.73 -10.43
C SER A 54 12.82 3.44 -10.57
N GLY A 55 12.25 2.39 -11.17
CA GLY A 55 12.87 1.06 -11.17
C GLY A 55 12.92 0.40 -9.78
N ASN A 56 12.10 0.89 -8.85
CA ASN A 56 11.95 0.33 -7.52
C ASN A 56 10.79 -0.66 -7.47
N ALA A 57 10.78 -1.40 -6.38
CA ALA A 57 9.80 -2.38 -6.06
C ALA A 57 9.47 -2.39 -4.57
N GLU A 58 8.20 -2.56 -4.28
CA GLU A 58 7.68 -2.55 -2.93
C GLU A 58 6.96 -3.86 -2.66
N ILE A 59 7.35 -4.49 -1.57
CA ILE A 59 6.72 -5.69 -1.05
C ILE A 59 5.72 -5.24 0.00
N LEU A 60 4.49 -5.71 -0.10
CA LEU A 60 3.39 -5.33 0.77
C LEU A 60 2.84 -6.53 1.54
N ASP A 61 2.31 -6.25 2.73
CA ASP A 61 1.58 -7.23 3.56
C ASP A 61 0.09 -7.30 3.22
N ASP A 62 -0.66 -8.17 3.93
CA ASP A 62 -2.11 -8.35 3.73
C ASP A 62 -2.91 -7.06 4.02
N SER A 63 -2.34 -6.20 4.86
CA SER A 63 -2.86 -4.87 5.19
C SER A 63 -2.46 -3.79 4.18
N LEU A 64 -1.75 -4.14 3.09
CA LEU A 64 -1.20 -3.21 2.09
C LEU A 64 -0.20 -2.20 2.64
N ASN A 65 0.49 -2.54 3.73
CA ASN A 65 1.62 -1.75 4.20
C ASN A 65 2.88 -2.18 3.46
N ILE A 66 3.71 -1.20 3.09
CA ILE A 66 5.03 -1.45 2.51
C ILE A 66 5.90 -2.10 3.60
N LEU A 67 6.19 -3.39 3.44
CA LEU A 67 7.12 -4.13 4.28
C LEU A 67 8.55 -3.75 3.96
N LYS A 68 8.85 -3.62 2.67
CA LYS A 68 10.19 -3.35 2.19
C LYS A 68 10.16 -2.74 0.80
N GLU A 69 10.99 -1.72 0.60
CA GLU A 69 11.33 -1.18 -0.71
C GLU A 69 12.69 -1.73 -1.13
N VAL A 70 12.77 -2.25 -2.35
CA VAL A 70 13.95 -2.88 -2.96
C VAL A 70 14.02 -2.49 -4.42
N LYS A 71 15.19 -2.58 -5.05
CA LYS A 71 15.28 -2.39 -6.52
C LYS A 71 14.69 -3.58 -7.25
N VAL A 72 14.10 -3.34 -8.43
CA VAL A 72 13.56 -4.40 -9.31
C VAL A 72 14.60 -5.49 -9.61
N GLU A 73 15.87 -5.11 -9.80
CA GLU A 73 16.96 -6.05 -10.07
C GLU A 73 17.22 -7.00 -8.91
N SER A 74 17.11 -6.51 -7.67
CA SER A 74 17.36 -7.29 -6.44
C SER A 74 16.10 -7.92 -5.87
N LEU A 75 14.91 -7.56 -6.39
CA LEU A 75 13.63 -8.05 -5.90
C LEU A 75 13.53 -9.58 -5.96
N TYR A 76 14.12 -10.22 -6.98
CA TYR A 76 14.11 -11.67 -7.09
C TYR A 76 14.84 -12.33 -5.91
N ASP A 77 16.06 -11.87 -5.62
CA ASP A 77 16.85 -12.37 -4.48
C ASP A 77 16.21 -12.01 -3.14
N GLU A 78 15.62 -10.82 -3.03
CA GLU A 78 14.93 -10.36 -1.82
C GLU A 78 13.68 -11.19 -1.53
N ILE A 79 12.84 -11.48 -2.53
CA ILE A 79 11.69 -12.38 -2.38
C ILE A 79 12.17 -13.80 -2.03
N LYS A 80 13.27 -14.27 -2.65
CA LYS A 80 13.86 -15.57 -2.34
C LYS A 80 14.35 -15.66 -0.90
N ALA A 81 15.05 -14.62 -0.44
CA ALA A 81 15.61 -14.49 0.90
C ALA A 81 14.55 -14.17 1.95
N LEU A 82 13.38 -13.65 1.54
CA LEU A 82 12.25 -13.42 2.43
C LEU A 82 11.79 -14.75 3.02
N GLN A 83 12.23 -15.07 4.24
CA GLN A 83 11.80 -16.28 4.95
C GLN A 83 10.42 -16.14 5.58
N ASN A 84 9.91 -14.90 5.73
CA ASN A 84 8.65 -14.61 6.41
C ASN A 84 7.46 -14.59 5.45
N GLU A 85 6.38 -15.26 5.86
CA GLU A 85 5.03 -15.32 5.27
C GLU A 85 4.25 -13.98 5.33
N GLY A 86 4.96 -12.85 5.46
CA GLY A 86 4.33 -11.52 5.55
C GLY A 86 3.97 -10.93 4.19
N ALA A 87 4.61 -11.38 3.11
CA ALA A 87 4.42 -10.82 1.78
C ALA A 87 3.11 -11.29 1.14
N TYR A 88 2.15 -10.38 1.01
CA TYR A 88 0.85 -10.62 0.38
C TYR A 88 0.82 -10.15 -1.07
N ALA A 89 1.38 -8.95 -1.31
CA ALA A 89 1.44 -8.34 -2.63
C ALA A 89 2.85 -7.82 -2.93
N VAL A 90 3.17 -7.71 -4.21
CA VAL A 90 4.39 -7.03 -4.66
C VAL A 90 4.05 -6.08 -5.79
N VAL A 91 4.56 -4.86 -5.72
CA VAL A 91 4.38 -3.79 -6.71
C VAL A 91 5.75 -3.41 -7.23
N PHE A 92 5.96 -3.39 -8.55
CA PHE A 92 7.25 -3.01 -9.09
C PHE A 92 7.19 -2.43 -10.49
N ASP A 93 8.11 -1.51 -10.78
CA ASP A 93 8.26 -0.90 -12.09
C ASP A 93 9.11 -1.76 -13.02
N GLY A 94 8.52 -2.83 -13.52
CA GLY A 94 9.21 -3.74 -14.41
C GLY A 94 8.31 -4.70 -15.15
N VAL A 95 8.96 -5.72 -15.72
CA VAL A 95 8.28 -6.78 -16.46
C VAL A 95 8.11 -8.00 -15.57
N VAL A 96 6.86 -8.45 -15.39
CA VAL A 96 6.58 -9.74 -14.75
C VAL A 96 7.05 -10.86 -15.65
N SER A 97 7.97 -11.69 -15.14
CA SER A 97 8.45 -12.91 -15.78
C SER A 97 7.86 -14.17 -15.13
N GLN A 98 7.95 -15.31 -15.81
CA GLN A 98 7.50 -16.60 -15.25
C GLN A 98 8.25 -16.98 -13.96
N ARG A 99 9.58 -16.77 -13.94
CA ARG A 99 10.40 -17.01 -12.74
C ARG A 99 9.91 -16.22 -11.53
N LEU A 100 9.48 -14.99 -11.76
CA LEU A 100 8.93 -14.15 -10.70
C LEU A 100 7.57 -14.67 -10.19
N ILE A 101 6.74 -15.18 -11.09
CA ILE A 101 5.47 -15.81 -10.72
C ILE A 101 5.70 -17.10 -9.92
N ASP A 102 6.68 -17.91 -10.30
CA ASP A 102 7.01 -19.15 -9.61
C ASP A 102 7.48 -18.87 -8.17
N ILE A 103 8.41 -17.93 -7.99
CA ILE A 103 8.88 -17.57 -6.65
C ILE A 103 7.80 -16.88 -5.82
N ALA A 104 6.96 -16.07 -6.46
CA ALA A 104 5.85 -15.43 -5.78
C ALA A 104 4.84 -16.45 -5.26
N LYS A 105 4.56 -17.49 -6.06
CA LYS A 105 3.71 -18.61 -5.67
C LYS A 105 4.34 -19.43 -4.54
N GLU A 106 5.65 -19.69 -4.59
CA GLU A 106 6.38 -20.42 -3.54
C GLU A 106 6.32 -19.67 -2.20
N LYS A 107 6.39 -18.33 -2.24
CA LYS A 107 6.29 -17.47 -1.05
C LYS A 107 4.87 -17.17 -0.59
N GLY A 108 3.85 -17.64 -1.32
CA GLY A 108 2.44 -17.46 -0.95
C GLY A 108 1.87 -16.07 -1.28
N LEU A 109 2.51 -15.30 -2.17
CA LEU A 109 1.95 -14.03 -2.64
C LEU A 109 0.61 -14.29 -3.35
N LYS A 110 -0.37 -13.42 -3.07
CA LYS A 110 -1.70 -13.47 -3.70
C LYS A 110 -1.84 -12.45 -4.81
N GLN A 111 -1.05 -11.38 -4.78
CA GLN A 111 -1.16 -10.30 -5.76
C GLN A 111 0.21 -9.87 -6.30
N ILE A 112 0.30 -9.66 -7.61
CA ILE A 112 1.46 -9.04 -8.25
C ILE A 112 0.96 -7.85 -9.03
N VAL A 113 1.63 -6.72 -8.88
CA VAL A 113 1.32 -5.47 -9.57
C VAL A 113 2.58 -5.01 -10.29
N ALA A 114 2.47 -4.77 -11.59
CA ALA A 114 3.62 -4.31 -12.37
C ALA A 114 3.21 -3.41 -13.52
N VAL A 115 4.17 -2.66 -14.05
CA VAL A 115 3.92 -1.79 -15.21
C VAL A 115 3.72 -2.61 -16.48
N ARG A 116 4.45 -3.71 -16.66
CA ARG A 116 4.29 -4.61 -17.81
C ARG A 116 4.27 -6.08 -17.39
N MET A 117 3.56 -6.89 -18.17
CA MET A 117 3.57 -8.34 -18.07
C MET A 117 4.14 -8.91 -19.37
N SER A 118 5.10 -9.84 -19.25
CA SER A 118 5.64 -10.56 -20.42
C SER A 118 4.64 -11.61 -20.92
N GLU A 119 4.96 -12.36 -21.98
CA GLU A 119 4.19 -13.54 -22.40
C GLU A 119 4.23 -14.63 -21.31
N VAL A 120 3.27 -14.56 -20.40
CA VAL A 120 3.04 -15.56 -19.36
C VAL A 120 1.98 -16.53 -19.82
N VAL A 121 2.45 -17.73 -20.11
CA VAL A 121 1.70 -18.84 -20.70
C VAL A 121 0.72 -19.46 -19.70
N LYS A 122 0.89 -19.23 -18.40
CA LYS A 122 0.03 -19.75 -17.33
C LYS A 122 -0.18 -18.70 -16.23
N LYS A 123 -1.43 -18.35 -15.97
CA LYS A 123 -1.84 -17.64 -14.75
C LYS A 123 -2.18 -18.71 -13.70
N PRO A 124 -1.32 -18.99 -12.71
CA PRO A 124 -1.66 -19.94 -11.67
C PRO A 124 -2.84 -19.40 -10.86
N SER A 125 -3.84 -20.26 -10.61
CA SER A 125 -5.13 -19.93 -9.99
C SER A 125 -5.10 -19.12 -8.68
N PRO A 126 -4.09 -19.22 -7.78
CA PRO A 126 -4.07 -18.41 -6.56
C PRO A 126 -3.49 -16.99 -6.74
N LEU A 127 -2.84 -16.68 -7.87
CA LEU A 127 -2.09 -15.44 -8.03
C LEU A 127 -2.82 -14.46 -8.95
N LYS A 128 -3.19 -13.30 -8.42
CA LYS A 128 -3.80 -12.22 -9.18
C LYS A 128 -2.74 -11.26 -9.69
N ILE A 129 -2.54 -11.24 -11.00
CA ILE A 129 -1.60 -10.32 -11.66
C ILE A 129 -2.40 -9.10 -12.14
N ILE A 130 -1.98 -7.92 -11.73
CA ILE A 130 -2.52 -6.62 -12.10
C ILE A 130 -1.41 -5.90 -12.88
N THR A 131 -1.73 -5.48 -14.09
CA THR A 131 -0.85 -4.57 -14.83
C THR A 131 -1.50 -3.21 -14.98
N ARG A 132 -0.72 -2.21 -15.39
CA ARG A 132 -1.26 -0.97 -15.95
C ARG A 132 -2.20 -1.26 -17.12
#